data_AF-A0A8T5JXY1-F1
#
_entry.id   AF-A0A8T5JXY1-F1
#
_cell.length_a   1.000
_cell.length_b   1.000
_cell.length_c   1.000
_cell.angle_alpha   90.00
_cell.angle_beta   90.00
_cell.angle_gamma   90.00
#
_symmetry.space_group_name_H-M   'P 1'
#
loop_
_entity.id
_entity.type
_entity.pdbx_description
1 polymer ?
#
loop_
_entity_poly.entity_id
_entity_poly.type
_entity_poly.pdbx_seq_one_letter_code
_entity_poly.pdbx_strand_id
1 'polypeptide(L)'
;MSISKENKEFVNSLIEYYISESESYRQIAENFLPEVESISDTVFGIITGCVYSGFLQTYQNQQQTPSLEDMNEFNQIIKKNAILIKKSILAETKIEDMTKEKTD
;
A
#
# COMPACT_ATOMS: atom_id res chain seq x y z
N MET A 1 -14.17 -8.67 -18.36
CA MET A 1 -14.43 -9.64 -17.27
C MET A 1 -14.01 -8.95 -15.98
N SER A 2 -14.66 -9.22 -14.86
CA SER A 2 -14.24 -8.72 -13.53
C SER A 2 -13.09 -9.58 -12.99
N ILE A 3 -12.32 -9.05 -12.04
CA ILE A 3 -11.21 -9.77 -11.39
C ILE A 3 -11.76 -11.08 -10.79
N SER A 4 -11.04 -12.19 -10.99
CA SER A 4 -11.38 -13.48 -10.40
C SER A 4 -11.42 -13.40 -8.86
N LYS A 5 -12.18 -14.30 -8.22
CA LYS A 5 -12.26 -14.33 -6.75
C LYS A 5 -10.88 -14.53 -6.11
N GLU A 6 -10.08 -15.43 -6.68
CA GLU A 6 -8.71 -15.71 -6.23
C GLU A 6 -7.81 -14.47 -6.36
N ASN A 7 -7.84 -13.78 -7.50
CA ASN A 7 -7.03 -12.57 -7.70
C ASN A 7 -7.49 -11.44 -6.75
N LYS A 8 -8.77 -11.35 -6.38
CA LYS A 8 -9.27 -10.40 -5.38
C LYS A 8 -8.77 -10.70 -3.97
N GLU A 9 -8.86 -11.97 -3.55
CA GLU A 9 -8.34 -12.41 -2.26
C GLU A 9 -6.84 -12.14 -2.18
N PHE A 10 -6.10 -12.43 -3.24
CA PHE A 10 -4.69 -12.12 -3.34
C PHE A 10 -4.39 -10.61 -3.21
N VAL A 11 -5.12 -9.74 -3.92
CA VAL A 11 -4.96 -8.28 -3.78
C VAL A 11 -5.22 -7.81 -2.35
N ASN A 12 -6.25 -8.35 -1.68
CA ASN A 12 -6.51 -8.01 -0.29
C ASN A 12 -5.36 -8.46 0.64
N SER A 13 -4.83 -9.67 0.43
CA SER A 13 -3.65 -10.15 1.18
C SER A 13 -2.41 -9.29 0.92
N LEU A 14 -2.20 -8.80 -0.31
CA LEU A 14 -1.12 -7.85 -0.60
C LEU A 14 -1.31 -6.55 0.17
N ILE A 15 -2.53 -6.01 0.23
CA ILE A 15 -2.82 -4.79 1.00
C ILE A 15 -2.48 -4.99 2.47
N GLU A 16 -2.92 -6.10 3.07
CA GLU A 16 -2.62 -6.42 4.48
C GLU A 16 -1.11 -6.56 4.72
N TYR A 17 -0.42 -7.27 3.83
CA TYR A 17 1.03 -7.44 3.91
C TYR A 17 1.76 -6.10 3.83
N TYR A 18 1.47 -5.26 2.83
CA TYR A 18 2.13 -3.98 2.66
C TYR A 18 1.75 -2.95 3.73
N ILE A 19 0.56 -3.08 4.33
CA ILE A 19 0.21 -2.32 5.53
C ILE A 19 1.11 -2.73 6.71
N SER A 20 1.40 -4.02 6.89
CA SER A 20 2.22 -4.50 8.00
C SER A 20 3.70 -4.10 7.90
N GLU A 21 4.13 -3.67 6.72
CA GLU A 21 5.50 -3.23 6.42
C GLU A 21 5.61 -1.69 6.33
N SER A 22 4.63 -0.93 6.82
CA SER A 22 4.58 0.53 6.64
C SER A 22 5.79 1.27 7.22
N GLU A 23 6.39 0.78 8.31
CA GLU A 23 7.59 1.35 8.90
C GLU A 23 8.80 1.29 7.95
N SER A 24 9.01 0.14 7.31
CA SER A 24 10.05 -0.04 6.29
C SER A 24 9.89 0.96 5.14
N TYR A 25 8.65 1.20 4.72
CA TYR A 25 8.35 2.19 3.67
C TYR A 25 8.53 3.62 4.14
N ARG A 26 8.32 3.92 5.42
CA ARG A 26 8.60 5.23 6.00
C ARG A 26 10.09 5.55 5.94
N GLN A 27 10.94 4.61 6.36
CA GLN A 27 12.40 4.78 6.28
C GLN A 27 12.85 5.02 4.83
N ILE A 28 12.26 4.32 3.87
CA ILE A 28 12.51 4.57 2.45
C ILE A 28 12.05 5.98 2.04
N ALA A 29 10.84 6.39 2.44
CA ALA A 29 10.29 7.71 2.13
C ALA A 29 11.13 8.86 2.70
N GLU A 30 11.69 8.69 3.90
CA GLU A 30 12.57 9.68 4.56
C GLU A 30 13.85 9.93 3.77
N ASN A 31 14.38 8.93 3.07
CA ASN A 31 15.56 9.09 2.22
C ASN A 31 15.31 9.92 0.95
N PHE A 32 14.06 10.20 0.61
CA PHE A 32 13.69 11.08 -0.49
C PHE A 32 13.45 12.53 -0.04
N LEU A 33 13.82 12.90 1.19
CA LEU A 33 13.86 14.31 1.58
C LEU A 33 15.14 14.96 1.04
N PRO A 34 15.05 16.18 0.45
CA PRO A 34 13.88 17.07 0.41
C PRO A 34 13.01 16.96 -0.86
N GLU A 35 13.23 15.97 -1.73
CA GLU A 35 12.50 15.81 -3.00
C GLU A 35 11.00 15.52 -2.83
N VAL A 36 10.59 14.90 -1.71
CA VAL A 36 9.18 14.69 -1.35
C VAL A 36 8.71 15.65 -0.26
N GLU A 37 7.49 16.17 -0.41
CA GLU A 37 6.91 17.12 0.56
C GLU A 37 6.23 16.42 1.75
N SER A 38 5.80 15.17 1.58
CA SER A 38 5.01 14.41 2.55
C SER A 38 5.46 12.96 2.61
N ILE A 39 6.06 12.57 3.73
CA ILE A 39 6.43 11.19 4.02
C ILE A 39 5.19 10.29 4.00
N SER A 40 4.09 10.72 4.62
CA SER A 40 2.87 9.91 4.70
C SER A 40 2.26 9.65 3.31
N ASP A 41 2.23 10.63 2.43
CA ASP A 41 1.69 10.44 1.07
C ASP A 41 2.65 9.64 0.20
N THR A 42 3.97 9.78 0.43
CA THR A 42 4.99 8.95 -0.22
C THR A 42 4.84 7.48 0.17
N VAL A 43 4.70 7.17 1.46
CA VAL A 43 4.45 5.80 1.95
C VAL A 43 3.15 5.25 1.40
N PHE A 44 2.07 6.05 1.37
CA PHE A 44 0.81 5.64 0.76
C PHE A 44 0.99 5.27 -0.72
N GLY A 45 1.78 6.07 -1.45
CA GLY A 45 2.17 5.82 -2.84
C GLY A 45 2.96 4.53 -3.01
N ILE A 46 3.96 4.29 -2.14
CA ILE A 46 4.77 3.05 -2.14
C ILE A 46 3.87 1.84 -1.95
N ILE A 47 3.03 1.83 -0.91
CA ILE A 47 2.12 0.70 -0.63
C ILE A 47 1.20 0.46 -1.83
N THR A 48 0.56 1.50 -2.34
CA THR A 48 -0.38 1.39 -3.48
C THR A 48 0.35 0.89 -4.74
N GLY A 49 1.56 1.39 -4.99
CA GLY A 49 2.41 0.96 -6.09
C GLY A 49 2.82 -0.51 -5.99
N CYS A 50 3.24 -0.97 -4.82
CA CYS A 50 3.60 -2.37 -4.59
C CYS A 50 2.40 -3.31 -4.76
N VAL A 51 1.22 -2.94 -4.24
CA VAL A 51 -0.02 -3.71 -4.45
C VAL A 51 -0.35 -3.79 -5.95
N TYR A 52 -0.18 -2.68 -6.68
CA TYR A 52 -0.41 -2.64 -8.13
C TYR A 52 0.58 -3.53 -8.90
N SER A 53 1.87 -3.46 -8.56
CA SER A 53 2.89 -4.32 -9.16
C SER A 53 2.60 -5.80 -8.90
N GLY A 54 2.20 -6.17 -7.69
CA GLY A 54 1.82 -7.54 -7.36
C GLY A 54 0.57 -8.00 -8.12
N PHE A 55 -0.43 -7.14 -8.26
CA PHE A 55 -1.60 -7.40 -9.10
C PHE A 55 -1.20 -7.67 -10.55
N LEU A 56 -0.37 -6.83 -11.16
CA LEU A 56 0.11 -7.04 -12.53
C LEU A 56 0.91 -8.35 -12.66
N GLN A 57 1.76 -8.66 -11.69
CA GLN A 57 2.58 -9.87 -11.69
C GLN A 57 1.72 -11.14 -11.69
N THR A 58 0.59 -11.15 -10.96
CA THR A 58 -0.34 -12.28 -10.97
C THR A 58 -0.93 -12.53 -12.36
N TYR A 59 -1.32 -11.48 -13.08
CA TYR A 59 -1.80 -11.62 -14.46
C TYR A 59 -0.66 -12.10 -15.38
N GLN A 60 0.55 -11.55 -15.24
CA GLN A 60 1.70 -11.99 -16.02
C GLN A 60 2.02 -13.48 -15.81
N ASN A 61 1.97 -13.97 -14.57
CA ASN A 61 2.17 -15.38 -14.23
C ASN A 61 1.11 -16.29 -14.88
N GLN A 62 -0.09 -15.77 -15.12
CA GLN A 62 -1.18 -16.44 -15.83
C GLN A 62 -1.06 -16.29 -17.37
N GLN A 63 0.00 -15.66 -17.87
CA GLN A 63 0.17 -15.27 -19.28
C GLN A 63 -0.98 -14.39 -19.80
N GLN A 64 -1.50 -13.54 -18.91
CA GLN A 64 -2.62 -12.64 -19.16
C GLN A 64 -2.22 -11.19 -18.93
N THR A 65 -3.06 -10.29 -19.43
CA THR A 65 -3.00 -8.86 -19.15
C THR A 65 -4.34 -8.41 -18.58
N PRO A 66 -4.36 -7.58 -17.54
CA PRO A 66 -5.60 -7.08 -16.98
C PRO A 66 -6.36 -6.22 -17.99
N SER A 67 -7.68 -6.39 -18.04
CA SER A 67 -8.58 -5.56 -18.84
C SER A 67 -8.87 -4.21 -18.17
N LEU A 68 -9.53 -3.30 -18.90
CA LEU A 68 -9.98 -2.02 -18.32
C LEU A 68 -10.96 -2.24 -17.16
N GLU A 69 -11.83 -3.25 -17.24
CA GLU A 69 -12.73 -3.61 -16.15
C GLU A 69 -11.97 -4.12 -14.93
N ASP A 70 -10.95 -4.97 -15.11
CA ASP A 70 -10.09 -5.45 -14.02
C ASP A 70 -9.40 -4.28 -13.32
N MET A 71 -8.84 -3.34 -14.11
CA MET A 71 -8.19 -2.14 -13.59
C MET A 71 -9.16 -1.24 -12.82
N ASN A 72 -10.39 -1.08 -13.32
CA ASN A 72 -11.41 -0.31 -12.61
C ASN A 72 -11.77 -0.97 -11.28
N GLU A 73 -11.93 -2.30 -11.24
CA GLU A 73 -12.22 -3.02 -10.01
C GLU A 73 -11.06 -2.96 -9.01
N PHE A 74 -9.82 -3.09 -9.47
CA PHE A 74 -8.61 -2.86 -8.66
C PHE A 74 -8.64 -1.48 -7.99
N ASN A 75 -8.92 -0.43 -8.77
CA ASN A 75 -9.02 0.93 -8.24
C ASN A 75 -10.11 1.07 -7.17
N GLN A 76 -11.23 0.37 -7.31
CA GLN A 76 -12.27 0.35 -6.27
C GLN A 76 -11.81 -0.37 -5.00
N ILE A 77 -11.04 -1.45 -5.11
CA ILE A 77 -10.47 -2.16 -3.96
C ILE A 77 -9.49 -1.25 -3.21
N ILE A 78 -8.57 -0.60 -3.92
CA ILE A 78 -7.64 0.37 -3.33
C ILE A 78 -8.41 1.51 -2.66
N LYS A 79 -9.40 2.09 -3.35
CA LYS A 79 -10.20 3.20 -2.81
C LYS A 79 -10.94 2.82 -1.53
N LYS A 80 -11.48 1.59 -1.43
CA LYS A 80 -12.13 1.08 -0.22
C LYS A 80 -11.16 0.91 0.94
N ASN A 81 -9.93 0.48 0.65
CA ASN A 81 -8.89 0.24 1.65
C ASN A 81 -8.02 1.47 1.95
N ALA A 82 -8.17 2.58 1.22
CA ALA A 82 -7.33 3.77 1.36
C ALA A 82 -7.31 4.33 2.80
N ILE A 83 -8.44 4.27 3.51
CA ILE A 83 -8.52 4.71 4.91
C ILE A 83 -7.70 3.78 5.82
N LEU A 84 -7.71 2.47 5.57
CA LEU A 84 -6.93 1.50 6.34
C LEU A 84 -5.43 1.70 6.10
N ILE A 85 -5.03 1.88 4.85
CA ILE A 85 -3.64 2.19 4.47
C ILE A 85 -3.18 3.47 5.16
N LYS A 86 -3.96 4.56 5.09
CA LYS A 86 -3.59 5.81 5.78
C LYS A 86 -3.51 5.65 7.30
N LYS A 87 -4.38 4.83 7.90
CA LYS A 87 -4.37 4.58 9.34
C LYS A 87 -3.13 3.84 9.80
N SER A 88 -2.62 2.86 9.05
CA SER A 88 -1.40 2.14 9.46
C SER A 88 -0.19 3.07 9.52
N ILE A 89 -0.06 3.93 8.51
CA ILE A 89 1.02 4.92 8.41
C ILE A 89 0.99 5.91 9.60
N LEU A 90 -0.21 6.36 10.01
CA LEU A 90 -0.38 7.35 11.09
C LEU A 90 -0.39 6.73 12.49
N ALA A 91 -0.82 5.48 12.64
CA ALA A 91 -0.87 4.79 13.92
C ALA A 91 0.54 4.55 14.48
N GLU A 92 1.51 4.30 13.61
CA GLU A 92 2.92 4.13 13.97
C GLU A 92 3.56 5.46 14.40
N THR A 93 3.14 6.58 13.80
CA THR A 93 3.66 7.91 14.19
C THR A 93 3.31 8.28 15.63
N LYS A 94 2.12 7.87 16.13
CA LYS A 94 1.72 8.12 17.53
C LYS A 94 2.47 7.27 18.55
N ILE A 95 2.92 6.08 18.16
CA ILE A 95 3.66 5.19 19.08
C ILE A 95 5.09 5.71 19.27
N GLU A 96 5.71 6.27 18.22
CA GLU A 96 7.02 6.93 18.28
C GLU A 96 7.02 8.18 19.17
N ASP A 97 6.01 9.05 19.05
CA ASP A 97 5.91 10.26 19.89
C ASP A 97 5.75 9.91 21.39
N MET A 98 4.98 8.86 21.71
CA MET A 98 4.80 8.37 23.08
C MET A 98 6.02 7.65 23.68
N THR A 99 6.91 7.10 22.85
CA THR A 99 8.15 6.46 23.33
C THR A 99 9.30 7.46 23.51
N LYS A 100 9.32 8.55 22.72
CA LYS A 100 10.27 9.66 22.92
C LYS A 100 9.97 10.44 24.21
N GLU A 101 8.69 10.71 24.52
CA GLU A 101 8.28 11.41 25.76
C GLU A 101 8.58 10.66 27.07
N LYS A 102 8.90 9.36 27.02
CA LYS A 102 9.22 8.55 28.22
C LYS A 102 10.72 8.40 28.48
N THR A 103 11.57 8.98 27.63
CA THR A 103 13.03 8.82 27.73
C THR A 103 13.78 10.14 27.97
N ASP A 104 13.06 11.26 28.18
CA ASP A 104 13.62 12.54 28.66
C ASP A 104 13.22 12.83 30.12
#